data_AF-A0A969SVW7-F1
#
_entry.id   AF-A0A969SVW7-F1
#
_cell.length_a   1.000
_cell.length_b   1.000
_cell.length_c   1.000
_cell.angle_alpha   90.00
_cell.angle_beta   90.00
_cell.angle_gamma   90.00
#
_symmetry.space_group_name_H-M   'P 1'
#
loop_
_entity.id
_entity.type
_entity.pdbx_description
1 polymer ?
#
loop_
_entity_poly.entity_id
_entity_poly.type
_entity_poly.pdbx_seq_one_letter_code
_entity_poly.pdbx_strand_id
1 'polypeptide(L)'
;MLYLLAFLSLITPAVKPAMATAIGQAPDNLVFDGDPAEWRETAAVMTLLPTSPKARGGHVWVAQAADGLIVAGRVTGPSPTFPTTADAIWSGDHLELSLALIDEVPLPLIGWGNQFGPVELETAESCAAVEDLADSPNSVSECQTWYNEQQSYRRQLRKLFVRRWQLAPGITIETLAAPAFASLPDEAKAAALTLAPSETASNAPTTRFATTAEGGYSFEIAIPWSALPPSPTLDLSEIRMMVDVLSPGTDREREGPLATTSGERKGEDVETFNLLRLAAVKQWDVTRCRYPLNGEDQWTEQKLPAYFFPANSSEISELFVLENDAAGYQYAPAGYSPAVEMIRFFSETIAPDLTLCGPPVALRRGNDSSFSRDLSLSRVSSIKRVEGGWLIADGPYLGSASRFGSGACGACPLIGLQVLYLPETKGQPSVAFADAWLIEDEDITEGLGRNARVQVSDDLTTITAWEGETPADARKMIWTRIRQCYDPSTHLFEECGQEEGVTPPIQVPLPPDPSSP
;
A
#
# COMPACT_ATOMS: atom_id res chain seq x y z
N MET A 1 48.38 -26.51 11.83
CA MET A 1 47.07 -26.43 12.52
C MET A 1 46.02 -26.17 11.46
N LEU A 2 45.35 -27.23 10.98
CA LEU A 2 44.20 -27.13 10.08
C LEU A 2 42.95 -27.11 10.97
N TYR A 3 42.16 -26.04 10.93
CA TYR A 3 40.84 -25.99 11.56
C TYR A 3 39.81 -26.62 10.62
N LEU A 4 39.24 -27.73 11.06
CA LEU A 4 38.15 -28.45 10.40
C LEU A 4 36.84 -27.74 10.76
N LEU A 5 36.30 -26.91 9.84
CA LEU A 5 34.97 -26.32 9.96
C LEU A 5 33.92 -27.38 9.64
N ALA A 6 33.29 -27.93 10.68
CA ALA A 6 32.13 -28.81 10.55
C ALA A 6 30.89 -27.97 10.26
N PHE A 7 30.48 -27.90 8.99
CA PHE A 7 29.16 -27.41 8.59
C PHE A 7 28.10 -28.42 9.06
N LEU A 8 27.47 -28.17 10.21
CA LEU A 8 26.18 -28.79 10.53
C LEU A 8 25.14 -28.18 9.59
N SER A 9 24.84 -28.87 8.49
CA SER A 9 23.66 -28.59 7.69
C SER A 9 22.45 -28.94 8.55
N LEU A 10 21.75 -27.92 9.05
CA LEU A 10 20.44 -28.06 9.67
C LEU A 10 19.50 -28.65 8.60
N ILE A 11 19.20 -29.95 8.72
CA ILE A 11 18.19 -30.62 7.90
C ILE A 11 16.84 -30.09 8.39
N THR A 12 16.38 -28.97 7.84
CA THR A 12 14.98 -28.55 7.99
C THR A 12 14.11 -29.62 7.33
N PRO A 13 13.13 -30.21 8.04
CA PRO A 13 12.23 -31.18 7.44
C PRO A 13 11.57 -30.56 6.21
N ALA A 14 11.61 -31.26 5.07
CA ALA A 14 10.95 -30.81 3.86
C ALA A 14 9.44 -30.69 4.14
N VAL A 15 8.95 -29.46 4.22
CA VAL A 15 7.53 -29.16 4.32
C VAL A 15 6.89 -29.65 3.03
N LYS A 16 6.00 -30.64 3.12
CA LYS A 16 5.22 -31.07 1.94
C LYS A 16 4.37 -29.88 1.50
N PRO A 17 4.42 -29.44 0.24
CA PRO A 17 3.54 -28.38 -0.23
C PRO A 17 2.09 -28.81 0.00
N ALA A 18 1.32 -27.99 0.69
CA ALA A 18 -0.10 -28.22 0.86
C ALA A 18 -0.75 -28.20 -0.53
N MET A 19 -1.48 -29.27 -0.89
CA MET A 19 -2.23 -29.27 -2.15
C MET A 19 -3.42 -28.31 -2.02
N ALA A 20 -3.48 -27.31 -2.89
CA ALA A 20 -4.59 -26.37 -2.93
C ALA A 20 -5.91 -27.07 -3.28
N THR A 21 -6.97 -26.82 -2.51
CA THR A 21 -8.32 -27.31 -2.78
C THR A 21 -8.99 -26.36 -3.78
N ALA A 22 -9.40 -26.85 -4.94
CA ALA A 22 -10.12 -26.04 -5.92
C ALA A 22 -11.54 -25.70 -5.42
N ILE A 23 -11.93 -24.43 -5.55
CA ILE A 23 -13.29 -23.96 -5.30
C ILE A 23 -14.04 -23.75 -6.63
N GLY A 24 -15.37 -23.83 -6.59
CA GLY A 24 -16.23 -23.60 -7.76
C GLY A 24 -16.68 -22.15 -7.93
N GLN A 25 -17.52 -21.90 -8.93
CA GLN A 25 -18.33 -20.68 -9.01
C GLN A 25 -19.53 -20.80 -8.08
N ALA A 26 -20.03 -19.67 -7.58
CA ALA A 26 -21.25 -19.64 -6.77
C ALA A 26 -22.44 -20.18 -7.57
N PRO A 27 -23.41 -20.89 -6.96
CA PRO A 27 -24.59 -21.38 -7.66
C PRO A 27 -25.36 -20.24 -8.34
N ASP A 28 -25.79 -20.43 -9.59
CA ASP A 28 -26.55 -19.42 -10.34
C ASP A 28 -27.89 -19.04 -9.67
N ASN A 29 -28.42 -19.95 -8.85
CA ASN A 29 -29.66 -19.82 -8.09
C ASN A 29 -29.43 -19.49 -6.60
N LEU A 30 -28.23 -19.02 -6.23
CA LEU A 30 -27.90 -18.61 -4.87
C LEU A 30 -28.93 -17.61 -4.33
N VAL A 31 -29.51 -17.94 -3.18
CA VAL A 31 -30.38 -17.03 -2.43
C VAL A 31 -29.70 -16.74 -1.11
N PHE A 32 -29.17 -15.53 -0.95
CA PHE A 32 -28.41 -15.15 0.24
C PHE A 32 -29.33 -14.93 1.47
N ASP A 33 -29.77 -16.03 2.08
CA ASP A 33 -30.73 -16.09 3.18
C ASP A 33 -30.21 -16.86 4.41
N GLY A 34 -29.05 -17.50 4.30
CA GLY A 34 -28.40 -18.25 5.38
C GLY A 34 -28.72 -19.75 5.41
N ASP A 35 -29.59 -20.28 4.53
CA ASP A 35 -29.80 -21.72 4.31
C ASP A 35 -29.07 -22.18 3.04
N PRO A 36 -27.98 -22.96 3.14
CA PRO A 36 -27.17 -23.37 2.01
C PRO A 36 -27.81 -24.55 1.23
N ALA A 37 -29.11 -24.48 0.96
CA ALA A 37 -29.87 -25.54 0.30
C ALA A 37 -29.42 -25.76 -1.15
N GLU A 38 -29.06 -24.70 -1.86
CA GLU A 38 -28.48 -24.72 -3.21
C GLU A 38 -27.09 -25.37 -3.27
N TRP A 39 -26.39 -25.46 -2.14
CA TRP A 39 -25.05 -26.05 -2.06
C TRP A 39 -25.07 -27.58 -1.90
N ARG A 40 -26.24 -28.18 -1.65
CA ARG A 40 -26.37 -29.60 -1.27
C ARG A 40 -25.92 -30.58 -2.34
N GLU A 41 -25.93 -30.18 -3.60
CA GLU A 41 -25.44 -31.01 -4.72
C GLU A 41 -23.92 -30.88 -4.94
N THR A 42 -23.28 -29.92 -4.25
CA THR A 42 -21.84 -29.66 -4.32
C THR A 42 -21.14 -30.26 -3.10
N ALA A 43 -20.00 -30.91 -3.30
CA ALA A 43 -19.20 -31.41 -2.18
C ALA A 43 -18.61 -30.23 -1.38
N ALA A 44 -18.62 -30.33 -0.05
CA ALA A 44 -17.98 -29.34 0.81
C ALA A 44 -16.46 -29.33 0.57
N VAL A 45 -15.87 -28.15 0.49
CA VAL A 45 -14.42 -27.97 0.27
C VAL A 45 -13.62 -28.09 1.57
N MET A 46 -14.28 -27.88 2.71
CA MET A 46 -13.69 -28.00 4.04
C MET A 46 -14.69 -28.66 5.01
N THR A 47 -14.15 -29.28 6.06
CA THR A 47 -14.93 -29.88 7.16
C THR A 47 -14.52 -29.24 8.46
N LEU A 48 -15.49 -28.94 9.33
CA LEU A 48 -15.24 -28.44 10.67
C LEU A 48 -14.88 -29.61 11.58
N LEU A 49 -13.65 -29.61 12.10
CA LEU A 49 -13.08 -30.62 12.96
C LEU A 49 -13.28 -30.21 14.43
N PRO A 50 -14.13 -30.90 15.20
CA PRO A 50 -14.31 -30.63 16.62
C PRO A 50 -13.02 -30.88 17.40
N THR A 51 -12.53 -29.89 18.14
CA THR A 51 -11.33 -30.03 18.99
C THR A 51 -11.64 -30.61 20.37
N SER A 52 -12.92 -30.71 20.73
CA SER A 52 -13.40 -31.29 21.98
C SER A 52 -14.76 -31.99 21.79
N PRO A 53 -15.20 -32.87 22.72
CA PRO A 53 -16.49 -33.56 22.61
C PRO A 53 -17.73 -32.66 22.57
N LYS A 54 -17.61 -31.40 23.03
CA LYS A 54 -18.70 -30.42 23.02
C LYS A 54 -18.65 -29.48 21.81
N ALA A 55 -17.58 -29.52 21.02
CA ALA A 55 -17.45 -28.70 19.85
C ALA A 55 -18.35 -29.21 18.72
N ARG A 56 -18.87 -28.27 17.92
CA ARG A 56 -19.86 -28.54 16.88
C ARG A 56 -19.17 -28.87 15.55
N GLY A 57 -19.42 -30.05 14.99
CA GLY A 57 -18.91 -30.41 13.66
C GLY A 57 -19.75 -29.79 12.54
N GLY A 58 -19.31 -29.94 11.29
CA GLY A 58 -20.04 -29.38 10.16
C GLY A 58 -19.26 -29.39 8.86
N HIS A 59 -19.84 -28.75 7.85
CA HIS A 59 -19.30 -28.65 6.50
C HIS A 59 -19.28 -27.20 6.04
N VAL A 60 -18.25 -26.84 5.27
CA VAL A 60 -18.06 -25.50 4.73
C VAL A 60 -17.82 -25.59 3.23
N TRP A 61 -18.58 -24.80 2.49
CA TRP A 61 -18.43 -24.56 1.06
C TRP A 61 -17.85 -23.17 0.85
N VAL A 62 -17.03 -23.03 -0.18
CA VAL A 62 -16.51 -21.75 -0.64
C VAL A 62 -16.67 -21.73 -2.13
N ALA A 63 -17.13 -20.61 -2.68
CA ALA A 63 -17.15 -20.38 -4.11
C ALA A 63 -16.79 -18.94 -4.45
N GLN A 64 -16.37 -18.77 -5.70
CA GLN A 64 -16.12 -17.47 -6.29
C GLN A 64 -17.42 -16.88 -6.84
N ALA A 65 -17.64 -15.60 -6.58
CA ALA A 65 -18.67 -14.78 -7.20
C ALA A 65 -18.03 -13.64 -8.01
N ALA A 66 -18.84 -12.92 -8.80
CA ALA A 66 -18.32 -11.81 -9.62
C ALA A 66 -17.71 -10.68 -8.77
N ASP A 67 -18.30 -10.40 -7.61
CA ASP A 67 -17.97 -9.33 -6.68
C ASP A 67 -17.15 -9.79 -5.46
N GLY A 68 -16.81 -11.07 -5.35
CA GLY A 68 -16.02 -11.56 -4.23
C GLY A 68 -16.05 -13.07 -4.04
N LEU A 69 -16.10 -13.48 -2.77
CA LEU A 69 -16.20 -14.87 -2.33
C LEU A 69 -17.50 -15.07 -1.55
N ILE A 70 -18.13 -16.23 -1.74
CA ILE A 70 -19.22 -16.70 -0.90
C ILE A 70 -18.73 -17.87 -0.08
N VAL A 71 -18.87 -17.78 1.25
CA VAL A 71 -18.61 -18.87 2.19
C VAL A 71 -19.93 -19.30 2.78
N ALA A 72 -20.32 -20.55 2.56
CA ALA A 72 -21.53 -21.13 3.11
C ALA A 72 -21.17 -22.28 4.06
N GLY A 73 -21.98 -22.52 5.07
CA GLY A 73 -21.70 -23.63 5.99
C GLY A 73 -22.91 -24.12 6.75
N ARG A 74 -22.81 -25.37 7.19
CA ARG A 74 -23.79 -26.03 8.04
C ARG A 74 -23.10 -26.61 9.26
N VAL A 75 -23.54 -26.17 10.43
CA VAL A 75 -23.02 -26.55 11.75
C VAL A 75 -24.03 -27.47 12.42
N THR A 76 -23.57 -28.63 12.85
CA THR A 76 -24.38 -29.66 13.53
C THR A 76 -24.42 -29.44 15.04
N GLY A 77 -25.37 -30.09 15.72
CA GLY A 77 -25.50 -30.04 17.19
C GLY A 77 -26.79 -29.36 17.68
N PRO A 78 -26.84 -28.85 18.92
CA PRO A 78 -28.03 -28.19 19.47
C PRO A 78 -28.31 -26.86 18.77
N SER A 79 -29.48 -26.25 18.98
CA SER A 79 -29.73 -24.89 18.46
C SER A 79 -28.68 -23.89 18.98
N PRO A 80 -28.28 -22.90 18.16
CA PRO A 80 -27.32 -21.88 18.59
C PRO A 80 -27.95 -20.93 19.61
N THR A 81 -27.10 -20.37 20.47
CA THR A 81 -27.39 -19.21 21.32
C THR A 81 -26.51 -18.07 20.82
N PHE A 82 -26.99 -17.35 19.80
CA PHE A 82 -26.22 -16.25 19.22
C PHE A 82 -26.18 -15.03 20.14
N PRO A 83 -25.08 -14.26 20.14
CA PRO A 83 -25.01 -12.97 20.80
C PRO A 83 -25.95 -11.96 20.11
N THR A 84 -26.44 -10.99 20.88
CA THR A 84 -27.29 -9.88 20.35
C THR A 84 -26.55 -8.56 20.25
N THR A 85 -25.35 -8.47 20.83
CA THR A 85 -24.46 -7.30 20.78
C THR A 85 -23.02 -7.74 20.54
N ALA A 86 -22.19 -6.83 20.03
CA ALA A 86 -20.77 -7.08 19.79
C ALA A 86 -20.02 -7.46 21.09
N ASP A 87 -20.28 -6.77 22.20
CA ASP A 87 -19.63 -7.05 23.49
C ASP A 87 -19.94 -8.45 24.03
N ALA A 88 -21.10 -9.01 23.66
CA ALA A 88 -21.55 -10.32 24.09
C ALA A 88 -21.02 -11.47 23.22
N ILE A 89 -20.20 -11.21 22.19
CA ILE A 89 -19.82 -12.22 21.19
C ILE A 89 -19.20 -13.48 21.80
N TRP A 90 -18.37 -13.33 22.83
CA TRP A 90 -17.71 -14.43 23.53
C TRP A 90 -18.65 -15.27 24.41
N SER A 91 -19.83 -14.73 24.74
CA SER A 91 -20.86 -15.43 25.52
C SER A 91 -21.88 -16.17 24.66
N GLY A 92 -21.76 -16.09 23.33
CA GLY A 92 -22.66 -16.71 22.37
C GLY A 92 -21.94 -17.61 21.38
N ASP A 93 -22.71 -18.43 20.65
CA ASP A 93 -22.21 -19.11 19.46
C ASP A 93 -21.83 -18.06 18.41
N HIS A 94 -20.67 -18.21 17.78
CA HIS A 94 -20.22 -17.32 16.71
C HIS A 94 -19.22 -18.04 15.79
N LEU A 95 -18.91 -17.41 14.67
CA LEU A 95 -17.88 -17.86 13.75
C LEU A 95 -16.67 -16.93 13.83
N GLU A 96 -15.49 -17.48 13.61
CA GLU A 96 -14.31 -16.72 13.22
C GLU A 96 -13.90 -17.11 11.80
N LEU A 97 -13.79 -16.11 10.92
CA LEU A 97 -13.30 -16.27 9.56
C LEU A 97 -11.96 -15.56 9.44
N SER A 98 -10.89 -16.29 9.12
CA SER A 98 -9.57 -15.74 8.85
C SER A 98 -9.21 -15.88 7.37
N LEU A 99 -8.60 -14.85 6.79
CA LEU A 99 -8.23 -14.80 5.37
C LEU A 99 -6.86 -14.12 5.17
N ALA A 100 -6.01 -14.70 4.32
CA ALA A 100 -4.73 -14.14 3.90
C ALA A 100 -4.47 -14.40 2.40
N LEU A 101 -3.73 -13.48 1.76
CA LEU A 101 -3.32 -13.61 0.35
C LEU A 101 -1.81 -13.85 0.18
N ILE A 102 -1.07 -13.86 1.28
CA ILE A 102 0.37 -14.10 1.32
C ILE A 102 0.70 -14.87 2.60
N ASP A 103 1.62 -15.82 2.50
CA ASP A 103 2.02 -16.68 3.62
C ASP A 103 2.90 -15.90 4.62
N GLU A 104 3.87 -15.17 4.08
CA GLU A 104 4.79 -14.33 4.83
C GLU A 104 4.99 -13.01 4.10
N VAL A 105 4.89 -11.91 4.83
CA VAL A 105 5.20 -10.57 4.31
C VAL A 105 6.71 -10.37 4.39
N PRO A 106 7.44 -10.32 3.25
CA PRO A 106 8.85 -9.96 3.26
C PRO A 106 9.00 -8.54 3.78
N LEU A 107 9.78 -8.38 4.84
CA LEU A 107 10.16 -7.07 5.38
C LEU A 107 11.68 -6.88 5.18
N PRO A 108 12.16 -5.68 4.87
CA PRO A 108 13.60 -5.40 4.83
C PRO A 108 14.23 -5.64 6.21
N LEU A 109 15.56 -5.66 6.32
CA LEU A 109 16.22 -5.65 7.62
C LEU A 109 15.82 -4.41 8.43
N ILE A 110 15.90 -4.49 9.77
CA ILE A 110 15.62 -3.32 10.60
C ILE A 110 16.69 -2.28 10.31
N GLY A 111 16.31 -1.08 9.91
CA GLY A 111 17.27 -0.09 9.46
C GLY A 111 16.66 1.25 9.15
N TRP A 112 17.53 2.19 8.78
CA TRP A 112 17.20 3.52 8.31
C TRP A 112 18.18 3.93 7.21
N GLY A 113 17.81 4.88 6.37
CA GLY A 113 18.69 5.48 5.38
C GLY A 113 19.31 6.79 5.90
N ASN A 114 20.56 7.04 5.51
CA ASN A 114 21.21 8.35 5.62
C ASN A 114 21.86 8.74 4.28
N GLN A 115 22.45 9.93 4.17
CA GLN A 115 23.05 10.41 2.92
C GLN A 115 24.20 9.55 2.35
N PHE A 116 24.70 8.58 3.11
CA PHE A 116 25.73 7.62 2.69
C PHE A 116 25.17 6.24 2.31
N GLY A 117 23.86 6.04 2.49
CA GLY A 117 23.15 4.82 2.13
C GLY A 117 22.37 4.20 3.30
N PRO A 118 21.88 2.97 3.13
CA PRO A 118 21.14 2.26 4.16
C PRO A 118 22.06 1.77 5.28
N VAL A 119 21.59 1.90 6.52
CA VAL A 119 22.13 1.24 7.71
C VAL A 119 21.17 0.12 8.11
N GLU A 120 21.63 -1.13 8.03
CA GLU A 120 20.83 -2.32 8.32
C GLU A 120 21.37 -3.06 9.55
N LEU A 121 20.44 -3.51 10.40
CA LEU A 121 20.70 -4.20 11.65
C LEU A 121 20.10 -5.61 11.59
N GLU A 122 20.96 -6.63 11.71
CA GLU A 122 20.53 -8.02 11.85
C GLU A 122 20.02 -8.31 13.28
N THR A 123 20.65 -7.69 14.28
CA THR A 123 20.28 -7.81 15.69
C THR A 123 20.44 -6.47 16.42
N ALA A 124 19.95 -6.39 17.66
CA ALA A 124 20.15 -5.19 18.49
C ALA A 124 21.64 -4.94 18.77
N GLU A 125 22.45 -6.00 18.89
CA GLU A 125 23.90 -5.89 19.11
C GLU A 125 24.64 -5.26 17.92
N SER A 126 24.08 -5.34 16.70
CA SER A 126 24.62 -4.67 15.51
C SER A 126 24.73 -3.15 15.68
N CYS A 127 23.95 -2.53 16.58
CA CYS A 127 24.04 -1.09 16.88
C CYS A 127 25.46 -0.66 17.33
N ALA A 128 26.23 -1.53 17.97
CA ALA A 128 27.59 -1.20 18.42
C ALA A 128 28.62 -1.18 17.29
N ALA A 129 28.26 -1.70 16.11
CA ALA A 129 29.12 -1.74 14.92
C ALA A 129 28.86 -0.57 13.95
N VAL A 130 27.83 0.25 14.21
CA VAL A 130 27.51 1.43 13.41
C VAL A 130 28.49 2.54 13.75
N GLU A 131 29.31 2.96 12.78
CA GLU A 131 30.42 3.93 12.97
C GLU A 131 29.95 5.22 13.67
N ASP A 132 28.82 5.79 13.23
CA ASP A 132 28.28 7.04 13.79
C ASP A 132 27.77 6.91 15.25
N LEU A 133 27.52 5.68 15.73
CA LEU A 133 27.00 5.42 17.07
C LEU A 133 28.06 4.87 18.03
N ALA A 134 29.08 4.19 17.50
CA ALA A 134 30.01 3.35 18.26
C ALA A 134 30.80 4.12 19.34
N ASP A 135 31.05 5.41 19.12
CA ASP A 135 31.78 6.27 20.05
C ASP A 135 30.95 6.71 21.28
N SER A 136 29.65 6.41 21.30
CA SER A 136 28.71 6.83 22.36
C SER A 136 27.88 5.66 22.89
N PRO A 137 28.20 5.13 24.10
CA PRO A 137 27.44 4.05 24.72
C PRO A 137 25.94 4.34 24.88
N ASN A 138 25.58 5.61 25.09
CA ASN A 138 24.17 6.03 25.16
C ASN A 138 23.48 5.86 23.80
N SER A 139 24.12 6.28 22.71
CA SER A 139 23.55 6.17 21.35
C SER A 139 23.39 4.71 20.93
N VAL A 140 24.33 3.84 21.30
CA VAL A 140 24.20 2.38 21.11
C VAL A 140 22.99 1.83 21.88
N SER A 141 22.79 2.24 23.13
CA SER A 141 21.66 1.80 23.96
C SER A 141 20.32 2.32 23.42
N GLU A 142 20.26 3.54 22.91
CA GLU A 142 19.08 4.13 22.27
C GLU A 142 18.74 3.36 20.99
N CYS A 143 19.73 3.03 20.17
CA CYS A 143 19.55 2.20 18.98
C CYS A 143 19.02 0.80 19.31
N GLN A 144 19.54 0.16 20.37
CA GLN A 144 19.04 -1.13 20.82
C GLN A 144 17.58 -1.06 21.28
N THR A 145 17.21 0.04 21.95
CA THR A 145 15.83 0.27 22.39
C THR A 145 14.91 0.43 21.17
N TRP A 146 15.28 1.30 20.23
CA TRP A 146 14.56 1.50 18.98
C TRP A 146 14.41 0.20 18.19
N TYR A 147 15.46 -0.61 18.04
CA TYR A 147 15.40 -1.92 17.36
C TYR A 147 14.32 -2.83 17.96
N ASN A 148 14.23 -2.88 19.30
CA ASN A 148 13.22 -3.69 19.98
C ASN A 148 11.80 -3.14 19.79
N GLU A 149 11.63 -1.83 19.69
CA GLU A 149 10.36 -1.20 19.33
C GLU A 149 9.96 -1.57 17.89
N GLN A 150 10.90 -1.55 16.94
CA GLN A 150 10.66 -1.97 15.56
C GLN A 150 10.21 -3.44 15.48
N GLN A 151 10.76 -4.33 16.31
CA GLN A 151 10.28 -5.71 16.39
C GLN A 151 8.81 -5.80 16.80
N SER A 152 8.35 -4.94 17.72
CA SER A 152 6.95 -4.88 18.13
C SER A 152 6.06 -4.31 17.03
N TYR A 153 6.48 -3.21 16.42
CA TYR A 153 5.82 -2.59 15.28
C TYR A 153 5.64 -3.58 14.11
N ARG A 154 6.72 -4.27 13.70
CA ARG A 154 6.70 -5.27 12.61
C ARG A 154 5.73 -6.41 12.86
N ARG A 155 5.54 -6.84 14.11
CA ARG A 155 4.51 -7.84 14.44
C ARG A 155 3.11 -7.32 14.17
N GLN A 156 2.82 -6.07 14.52
CA GLN A 156 1.51 -5.45 14.24
C GLN A 156 1.32 -5.19 12.75
N LEU A 157 2.35 -4.71 12.05
CA LEU A 157 2.32 -4.48 10.61
C LEU A 157 1.97 -5.76 9.84
N ARG A 158 2.59 -6.90 10.17
CA ARG A 158 2.28 -8.20 9.54
C ARG A 158 0.82 -8.61 9.73
N LYS A 159 0.21 -8.29 10.87
CA LYS A 159 -1.22 -8.58 11.12
C LYS A 159 -2.14 -7.81 10.18
N LEU A 160 -1.71 -6.69 9.60
CA LEU A 160 -2.50 -5.95 8.61
C LEU A 160 -2.65 -6.68 7.27
N PHE A 161 -1.86 -7.74 7.03
CA PHE A 161 -1.94 -8.62 5.86
C PHE A 161 -2.85 -9.84 6.04
N VAL A 162 -3.49 -9.94 7.20
CA VAL A 162 -4.47 -10.98 7.51
C VAL A 162 -5.75 -10.30 7.95
N ARG A 163 -6.89 -10.77 7.47
CA ARG A 163 -8.20 -10.34 7.97
C ARG A 163 -8.78 -11.43 8.86
N ARG A 164 -9.37 -11.04 9.98
CA ARG A 164 -10.11 -11.94 10.85
C ARG A 164 -11.38 -11.26 11.32
N TRP A 165 -12.51 -11.89 11.04
CA TRP A 165 -13.79 -11.42 11.50
C TRP A 165 -14.43 -12.40 12.48
N GLN A 166 -14.98 -11.87 13.56
CA GLN A 166 -15.98 -12.55 14.38
C GLN A 166 -17.37 -12.23 13.85
N LEU A 167 -18.15 -13.28 13.57
CA LEU A 167 -19.42 -13.19 12.84
C LEU A 167 -20.54 -13.88 13.61
N ALA A 168 -21.66 -13.17 13.75
CA ALA A 168 -22.93 -13.68 14.27
C ALA A 168 -24.09 -12.92 13.59
N PRO A 169 -25.37 -13.28 13.77
CA PRO A 169 -26.48 -12.58 13.16
C PRO A 169 -26.46 -11.06 13.46
N GLY A 170 -26.24 -10.25 12.42
CA GLY A 170 -26.16 -8.79 12.53
C GLY A 170 -24.90 -8.25 13.21
N ILE A 171 -23.90 -9.09 13.48
CA ILE A 171 -22.64 -8.71 14.13
C ILE A 171 -21.47 -9.11 13.23
N THR A 172 -20.56 -8.17 13.00
CA THR A 172 -19.31 -8.39 12.25
C THR A 172 -18.24 -7.51 12.89
N ILE A 173 -17.21 -8.13 13.46
CA ILE A 173 -16.14 -7.45 14.19
C ILE A 173 -14.80 -7.89 13.59
N GLU A 174 -14.01 -6.97 13.06
CA GLU A 174 -12.62 -7.24 12.67
C GLU A 174 -11.76 -7.32 13.93
N THR A 175 -11.20 -8.50 14.23
CA THR A 175 -10.49 -8.79 15.48
C THR A 175 -8.99 -8.90 15.35
N LEU A 176 -8.43 -8.83 14.12
CA LEU A 176 -7.00 -8.91 13.90
C LEU A 176 -6.42 -7.62 13.34
N ALA A 177 -6.78 -7.23 12.12
CA ALA A 177 -6.15 -6.09 11.46
C ALA A 177 -6.51 -4.76 12.14
N ALA A 178 -7.77 -4.58 12.54
CA ALA A 178 -8.22 -3.31 13.13
C ALA A 178 -7.58 -3.05 14.51
N PRO A 179 -7.55 -4.02 15.44
CA PRO A 179 -6.81 -3.85 16.69
C PRO A 179 -5.30 -3.69 16.47
N ALA A 180 -4.71 -4.40 15.50
CA ALA A 180 -3.29 -4.25 15.19
C ALA A 180 -2.96 -2.83 14.73
N PHE A 181 -3.77 -2.27 13.81
CA PHE A 181 -3.65 -0.88 13.36
C PHE A 181 -3.83 0.11 14.52
N ALA A 182 -4.86 -0.09 15.35
CA ALA A 182 -5.12 0.76 16.53
C ALA A 182 -3.96 0.74 17.55
N SER A 183 -3.20 -0.36 17.61
CA SER A 183 -2.04 -0.52 18.49
C SER A 183 -0.75 0.09 17.96
N LEU A 184 -0.72 0.51 16.69
CA LEU A 184 0.42 1.23 16.13
C LEU A 184 0.60 2.59 16.85
N PRO A 185 1.84 3.06 17.03
CA PRO A 185 2.09 4.44 17.42
C PRO A 185 1.44 5.44 16.45
N ASP A 186 1.09 6.64 16.92
CA ASP A 186 0.33 7.61 16.10
C ASP A 186 1.08 8.06 14.84
N GLU A 187 2.39 8.25 14.92
CA GLU A 187 3.25 8.54 13.76
C GLU A 187 3.23 7.39 12.74
N ALA A 188 3.32 6.14 13.21
CA ALA A 188 3.20 4.96 12.35
C ALA A 188 1.81 4.83 11.72
N LYS A 189 0.74 5.16 12.47
CA LYS A 189 -0.63 5.16 11.93
C LYS A 189 -0.79 6.18 10.81
N ALA A 190 -0.22 7.37 10.97
CA ALA A 190 -0.27 8.40 9.95
C ALA A 190 0.40 7.93 8.65
N ALA A 191 1.60 7.35 8.75
CA ALA A 191 2.32 6.78 7.60
C ALA A 191 1.60 5.56 7.00
N ALA A 192 1.01 4.71 7.82
CA ALA A 192 0.31 3.49 7.40
C ALA A 192 -1.20 3.67 7.20
N LEU A 193 -1.71 4.90 7.08
CA LEU A 193 -3.16 5.16 7.06
C LEU A 193 -3.87 4.42 5.91
N THR A 194 -3.17 4.22 4.80
CA THR A 194 -3.65 3.39 3.67
C THR A 194 -3.92 1.94 4.05
N LEU A 195 -3.25 1.41 5.08
CA LEU A 195 -3.40 0.05 5.57
C LEU A 195 -4.51 -0.09 6.61
N ALA A 196 -5.11 1.03 7.04
CA ALA A 196 -6.21 1.03 7.98
C ALA A 196 -7.34 0.15 7.43
N PRO A 197 -7.78 -0.86 8.19
CA PRO A 197 -8.95 -1.63 7.79
C PRO A 197 -10.14 -0.70 7.62
N SER A 198 -10.84 -0.84 6.49
CA SER A 198 -11.97 0.03 6.20
C SER A 198 -13.09 -0.20 7.22
N GLU A 199 -13.46 0.85 7.95
CA GLU A 199 -14.61 0.82 8.87
C GLU A 199 -15.95 0.96 8.13
N THR A 200 -15.92 1.13 6.80
CA THR A 200 -17.15 1.31 6.02
C THR A 200 -17.88 -0.02 5.84
N ALA A 201 -19.21 0.00 6.05
CA ALA A 201 -20.05 -1.19 5.91
C ALA A 201 -19.96 -1.85 4.52
N SER A 202 -19.60 -1.11 3.47
CA SER A 202 -19.41 -1.63 2.11
C SER A 202 -18.18 -2.54 1.94
N ASN A 203 -17.23 -2.49 2.87
CA ASN A 203 -15.98 -3.25 2.81
C ASN A 203 -15.89 -4.34 3.90
N ALA A 204 -16.99 -4.57 4.63
CA ALA A 204 -17.09 -5.66 5.60
C ALA A 204 -17.83 -6.86 4.99
N PRO A 205 -17.54 -8.10 5.43
CA PRO A 205 -18.35 -9.24 5.05
C PRO A 205 -19.81 -9.05 5.46
N THR A 206 -20.74 -9.40 4.57
CA THR A 206 -22.16 -9.47 4.90
C THR A 206 -22.52 -10.89 5.30
N THR A 207 -23.37 -11.08 6.30
CA THR A 207 -23.71 -12.41 6.82
C THR A 207 -25.22 -12.66 6.89
N ARG A 208 -25.59 -13.92 6.71
CA ARG A 208 -26.92 -14.48 6.96
C ARG A 208 -26.79 -15.78 7.72
N PHE A 209 -27.73 -16.03 8.61
CA PHE A 209 -27.76 -17.22 9.45
C PHE A 209 -29.19 -17.75 9.51
N ALA A 210 -29.33 -19.07 9.47
CA ALA A 210 -30.61 -19.76 9.64
C ALA A 210 -30.46 -20.89 10.65
N THR A 211 -31.52 -21.15 11.42
CA THR A 211 -31.59 -22.36 12.25
C THR A 211 -32.08 -23.52 11.39
N THR A 212 -31.57 -24.74 11.65
CA THR A 212 -32.01 -25.92 10.89
C THR A 212 -33.01 -26.73 11.71
N ALA A 213 -33.98 -27.38 11.04
CA ALA A 213 -35.02 -28.17 11.69
C ALA A 213 -34.47 -29.34 12.54
N GLU A 214 -33.27 -29.83 12.20
CA GLU A 214 -32.59 -30.93 12.87
C GLU A 214 -31.74 -30.48 14.08
N GLY A 215 -31.75 -29.18 14.41
CA GLY A 215 -30.82 -28.54 15.33
C GLY A 215 -29.66 -27.85 14.61
N GLY A 216 -28.75 -27.25 15.37
CA GLY A 216 -27.62 -26.51 14.80
C GLY A 216 -28.07 -25.27 14.03
N TYR A 217 -27.22 -24.83 13.11
CA TYR A 217 -27.47 -23.66 12.28
C TYR A 217 -26.68 -23.74 10.98
N SER A 218 -27.05 -22.88 10.05
CA SER A 218 -26.31 -22.64 8.83
C SER A 218 -26.02 -21.16 8.68
N PHE A 219 -25.08 -20.86 7.80
CA PHE A 219 -24.65 -19.50 7.53
C PHE A 219 -24.24 -19.33 6.08
N GLU A 220 -24.31 -18.09 5.63
CA GLU A 220 -23.73 -17.62 4.39
C GLU A 220 -23.03 -16.28 4.66
N ILE A 221 -21.84 -16.12 4.08
CA ILE A 221 -20.97 -14.96 4.24
C ILE A 221 -20.56 -14.52 2.84
N ALA A 222 -20.87 -13.28 2.48
CA ALA A 222 -20.42 -12.64 1.26
C ALA A 222 -19.24 -11.71 1.59
N ILE A 223 -18.07 -12.02 1.03
CA ILE A 223 -16.82 -11.27 1.23
C ILE A 223 -16.52 -10.53 -0.07
N PRO A 224 -16.73 -9.20 -0.17
CA PRO A 224 -16.44 -8.48 -1.40
C PRO A 224 -14.93 -8.47 -1.67
N TRP A 225 -14.50 -8.30 -2.92
CA TRP A 225 -13.06 -8.20 -3.25
C TRP A 225 -12.37 -7.10 -2.43
N SER A 226 -13.07 -5.99 -2.15
CA SER A 226 -12.57 -4.88 -1.33
C SER A 226 -12.38 -5.19 0.17
N ALA A 227 -12.88 -6.33 0.66
CA ALA A 227 -12.65 -6.78 2.03
C ALA A 227 -11.38 -7.63 2.18
N LEU A 228 -10.74 -8.06 1.08
CA LEU A 228 -9.54 -8.87 1.14
C LEU A 228 -8.35 -8.08 1.73
N PRO A 229 -7.38 -8.74 2.39
CA PRO A 229 -6.13 -8.09 2.78
C PRO A 229 -5.29 -7.70 1.54
N PRO A 230 -4.21 -6.94 1.72
CA PRO A 230 -3.32 -6.59 0.62
C PRO A 230 -2.85 -7.81 -0.18
N SER A 231 -2.83 -7.67 -1.50
CA SER A 231 -2.35 -8.69 -2.43
C SER A 231 -0.95 -8.38 -2.94
N PRO A 232 -0.04 -9.36 -2.99
CA PRO A 232 1.26 -9.26 -3.65
C PRO A 232 1.23 -9.68 -5.13
N THR A 233 0.05 -9.97 -5.70
CA THR A 233 -0.12 -10.42 -7.08
C THR A 233 -1.30 -9.73 -7.78
N LEU A 234 -1.12 -9.39 -9.05
CA LEU A 234 -2.19 -8.89 -9.94
C LEU A 234 -3.09 -10.00 -10.47
N ASP A 235 -2.61 -11.25 -10.43
CA ASP A 235 -3.35 -12.44 -10.84
C ASP A 235 -3.62 -13.29 -9.60
N LEU A 236 -4.75 -13.05 -8.93
CA LEU A 236 -5.12 -13.82 -7.75
C LEU A 236 -5.76 -15.14 -8.19
N SER A 237 -5.04 -16.23 -7.94
CA SER A 237 -5.50 -17.59 -8.22
C SER A 237 -5.70 -18.43 -6.97
N GLU A 238 -5.08 -18.07 -5.84
CA GLU A 238 -5.08 -18.84 -4.60
C GLU A 238 -5.26 -17.92 -3.40
N ILE A 239 -5.97 -18.40 -2.39
CA ILE A 239 -6.22 -17.71 -1.12
C ILE A 239 -6.01 -18.66 0.04
N ARG A 240 -5.68 -18.13 1.22
CA ARG A 240 -5.66 -18.90 2.46
C ARG A 240 -6.84 -18.53 3.33
N MET A 241 -7.58 -19.54 3.78
CA MET A 241 -8.81 -19.35 4.56
C MET A 241 -8.90 -20.35 5.72
N MET A 242 -9.42 -19.89 6.84
CA MET A 242 -9.80 -20.74 7.97
C MET A 242 -11.15 -20.28 8.51
N VAL A 243 -12.02 -21.25 8.78
CA VAL A 243 -13.31 -21.03 9.44
C VAL A 243 -13.31 -21.79 10.76
N ASP A 244 -13.57 -21.06 11.82
CA ASP A 244 -13.70 -21.56 13.18
C ASP A 244 -15.14 -21.34 13.65
N VAL A 245 -15.69 -22.34 14.34
CA VAL A 245 -16.99 -22.29 15.01
C VAL A 245 -16.75 -22.38 16.50
N LEU A 246 -17.16 -21.34 17.22
CA LEU A 246 -17.03 -21.25 18.66
C LEU A 246 -18.41 -21.34 19.31
N SER A 247 -18.50 -22.14 20.36
CA SER A 247 -19.64 -22.15 21.28
C SER A 247 -19.38 -21.21 22.46
N PRO A 248 -20.41 -20.81 23.24
CA PRO A 248 -20.25 -19.95 24.41
C PRO A 248 -19.11 -20.41 25.33
N GLY A 249 -18.27 -19.46 25.73
CA GLY A 249 -17.25 -19.66 26.77
C GLY A 249 -17.88 -19.92 28.14
N THR A 250 -17.03 -20.26 29.11
CA THR A 250 -17.43 -20.27 30.52
C THR A 250 -16.97 -18.98 31.20
N ASP A 251 -17.45 -18.68 32.40
CA ASP A 251 -16.98 -17.52 33.17
C ASP A 251 -15.45 -17.51 33.41
N ARG A 252 -14.78 -18.67 33.23
CA ARG A 252 -13.32 -18.82 33.40
C ARG A 252 -12.55 -18.88 32.09
N GLU A 253 -13.21 -19.18 30.98
CA GLU A 253 -12.59 -19.40 29.68
C GLU A 253 -13.35 -18.60 28.62
N ARG A 254 -12.68 -17.58 28.07
CA ARG A 254 -13.25 -16.69 27.07
C ARG A 254 -13.63 -17.44 25.79
N GLU A 255 -12.83 -18.42 25.40
CA GLU A 255 -13.10 -19.30 24.26
C GLU A 255 -13.77 -20.59 24.74
N GLY A 256 -14.98 -20.86 24.23
CA GLY A 256 -15.68 -22.11 24.49
C GLY A 256 -15.22 -23.24 23.57
N PRO A 257 -15.98 -24.35 23.50
CA PRO A 257 -15.71 -25.45 22.59
C PRO A 257 -15.55 -24.97 21.13
N LEU A 258 -14.42 -25.33 20.51
CA LEU A 258 -14.02 -24.91 19.17
C LEU A 258 -14.09 -26.07 18.17
N ALA A 259 -14.66 -25.83 17.00
CA ALA A 259 -14.37 -26.62 15.80
C ALA A 259 -13.72 -25.76 14.74
N THR A 260 -12.77 -26.31 14.00
CA THR A 260 -11.97 -25.54 13.02
C THR A 260 -11.86 -26.29 11.72
N THR A 261 -11.78 -25.58 10.60
CA THR A 261 -11.44 -26.18 9.30
C THR A 261 -9.96 -26.52 9.17
N SER A 262 -9.09 -26.13 10.12
CA SER A 262 -7.66 -26.45 10.11
C SER A 262 -7.28 -27.41 11.23
N GLY A 263 -6.85 -28.63 10.87
CA GLY A 263 -6.39 -29.62 11.84
C GLY A 263 -5.12 -29.22 12.60
N GLU A 264 -4.36 -28.26 12.09
CA GLU A 264 -3.09 -27.78 12.65
C GLU A 264 -3.19 -26.33 13.14
N ARG A 265 -4.40 -25.81 13.38
CA ARG A 265 -4.67 -24.42 13.76
C ARG A 265 -3.67 -23.89 14.78
N LYS A 266 -2.99 -22.79 14.42
CA LYS A 266 -2.15 -22.00 15.35
C LYS A 266 -2.50 -20.53 15.25
N GLY A 267 -3.66 -20.13 15.77
CA GLY A 267 -4.02 -18.72 15.94
C GLY A 267 -3.77 -17.88 14.69
N GLU A 268 -2.71 -17.07 14.70
CA GLU A 268 -2.32 -16.11 13.65
C GLU A 268 -1.37 -16.67 12.57
N ASP A 269 -0.98 -17.95 12.66
CA ASP A 269 -0.07 -18.60 11.71
C ASP A 269 -0.80 -18.95 10.40
N VAL A 270 -0.54 -18.15 9.36
CA VAL A 270 -1.17 -18.25 8.03
C VAL A 270 -0.87 -19.59 7.37
N GLU A 271 0.27 -20.22 7.65
CA GLU A 271 0.60 -21.53 7.06
C GLU A 271 -0.40 -22.61 7.44
N THR A 272 -1.05 -22.44 8.60
CA THR A 272 -2.08 -23.37 9.09
C THR A 272 -3.45 -23.18 8.42
N PHE A 273 -3.64 -22.14 7.61
CA PHE A 273 -4.90 -21.92 6.91
C PHE A 273 -5.03 -22.87 5.72
N ASN A 274 -6.27 -23.21 5.32
CA ASN A 274 -6.51 -24.01 4.13
C ASN A 274 -6.16 -23.20 2.88
N LEU A 275 -5.32 -23.75 2.01
CA LEU A 275 -5.02 -23.18 0.71
C LEU A 275 -6.13 -23.54 -0.29
N LEU A 276 -6.82 -22.53 -0.80
CA LEU A 276 -7.93 -22.66 -1.74
C LEU A 276 -7.54 -22.06 -3.08
N ARG A 277 -7.85 -22.76 -4.18
CA ARG A 277 -7.62 -22.28 -5.55
C ARG A 277 -8.93 -21.80 -6.17
N LEU A 278 -8.96 -20.55 -6.63
CA LEU A 278 -10.14 -19.94 -7.26
C LEU A 278 -10.56 -20.68 -8.54
N ALA A 279 -11.86 -20.66 -8.83
CA ALA A 279 -12.42 -21.24 -10.04
C ALA A 279 -11.92 -20.53 -11.31
N ALA A 280 -11.73 -19.22 -11.22
CA ALA A 280 -11.12 -18.36 -12.23
C ALA A 280 -10.15 -17.37 -11.58
N VAL A 281 -9.05 -17.08 -12.26
CA VAL A 281 -8.09 -16.07 -11.80
C VAL A 281 -8.77 -14.70 -11.80
N LYS A 282 -8.74 -14.01 -10.66
CA LYS A 282 -9.16 -12.60 -10.59
C LYS A 282 -7.95 -11.74 -10.96
N GLN A 283 -8.08 -10.99 -12.05
CA GLN A 283 -7.00 -10.17 -12.60
C GLN A 283 -7.24 -8.68 -12.32
N TRP A 284 -6.16 -7.97 -12.01
CA TRP A 284 -6.11 -6.51 -11.96
C TRP A 284 -4.99 -5.97 -12.85
N ASP A 285 -5.18 -4.79 -13.40
CA ASP A 285 -4.17 -4.03 -14.13
C ASP A 285 -3.84 -2.77 -13.29
N VAL A 286 -2.55 -2.49 -13.08
CA VAL A 286 -2.11 -1.21 -12.50
C VAL A 286 -2.24 -0.14 -13.57
N THR A 287 -3.31 0.65 -13.50
CA THR A 287 -3.80 1.57 -14.53
C THR A 287 -4.06 0.92 -15.89
N ARG A 288 -4.58 1.70 -16.84
CA ARG A 288 -4.66 1.28 -18.25
C ARG A 288 -3.31 0.99 -18.87
N CYS A 289 -2.20 1.51 -18.36
CA CYS A 289 -0.87 1.26 -18.91
C CYS A 289 -0.25 -0.06 -18.41
N ARG A 290 -0.89 -0.77 -17.48
CA ARG A 290 -0.44 -2.08 -16.96
C ARG A 290 0.97 -2.03 -16.37
N TYR A 291 1.18 -1.13 -15.41
CA TYR A 291 2.44 -1.12 -14.66
C TYR A 291 2.66 -2.48 -13.98
N PRO A 292 3.93 -2.89 -13.86
CA PRO A 292 4.23 -4.08 -13.09
C PRO A 292 3.97 -3.82 -11.60
N LEU A 293 3.68 -4.89 -10.84
CA LEU A 293 3.50 -4.81 -9.40
C LEU A 293 4.86 -4.83 -8.68
N ASN A 294 5.60 -3.73 -8.76
CA ASN A 294 6.79 -3.45 -7.97
C ASN A 294 6.93 -1.95 -7.73
N GLY A 295 7.59 -1.58 -6.64
CA GLY A 295 8.20 -0.26 -6.48
C GLY A 295 9.69 -0.33 -6.72
N GLU A 296 10.37 0.80 -6.54
CA GLU A 296 11.81 0.92 -6.67
C GLU A 296 12.36 1.44 -5.34
N ASP A 297 13.34 0.74 -4.79
CA ASP A 297 14.07 1.13 -3.59
C ASP A 297 14.82 2.43 -3.85
N GLN A 298 14.63 3.41 -2.96
CA GLN A 298 15.14 4.76 -3.17
C GLN A 298 16.67 4.88 -3.17
N TRP A 299 17.40 3.88 -2.66
CA TRP A 299 18.87 3.90 -2.56
C TRP A 299 19.54 3.07 -3.64
N THR A 300 18.99 1.90 -3.90
CA THR A 300 19.65 0.86 -4.69
C THR A 300 19.03 0.67 -6.07
N GLU A 301 17.93 1.37 -6.37
CA GLU A 301 17.10 1.19 -7.56
C GLU A 301 16.61 -0.27 -7.72
N GLN A 302 16.70 -1.07 -6.64
CA GLN A 302 16.25 -2.45 -6.65
C GLN A 302 14.73 -2.49 -6.65
N LYS A 303 14.17 -3.49 -7.34
CA LYS A 303 12.73 -3.68 -7.34
C LYS A 303 12.27 -4.20 -5.99
N LEU A 304 11.35 -3.47 -5.36
CA LEU A 304 10.69 -3.89 -4.13
C LEU A 304 9.37 -4.60 -4.45
N PRO A 305 9.00 -5.65 -3.68
CA PRO A 305 7.65 -6.17 -3.69
C PRO A 305 6.65 -5.05 -3.38
N ALA A 306 5.68 -4.87 -4.26
CA ALA A 306 4.57 -3.95 -4.04
C ALA A 306 3.29 -4.71 -3.73
N TYR A 307 2.39 -4.00 -3.05
CA TYR A 307 1.11 -4.52 -2.61
C TYR A 307 0.01 -3.54 -2.96
N PHE A 308 -1.22 -4.03 -3.00
CA PHE A 308 -2.41 -3.21 -3.19
C PHE A 308 -3.59 -3.83 -2.48
N PHE A 309 -4.62 -3.03 -2.22
CA PHE A 309 -5.91 -3.54 -1.75
C PHE A 309 -6.74 -4.02 -2.95
N PRO A 310 -7.10 -5.31 -3.01
CA PRO A 310 -7.99 -5.80 -4.05
C PRO A 310 -9.29 -4.99 -4.08
N ALA A 311 -9.84 -4.81 -5.28
CA ALA A 311 -11.08 -4.06 -5.49
C ALA A 311 -11.99 -4.77 -6.50
N ASN A 312 -13.26 -4.36 -6.54
CA ASN A 312 -14.19 -4.84 -7.56
C ASN A 312 -13.78 -4.39 -8.97
N SER A 313 -13.24 -3.15 -9.08
CA SER A 313 -12.59 -2.65 -10.29
C SER A 313 -11.44 -3.56 -10.69
N SER A 314 -11.28 -3.82 -11.99
CA SER A 314 -10.09 -4.49 -12.53
C SER A 314 -8.91 -3.54 -12.73
N GLU A 315 -9.11 -2.24 -12.56
CA GLU A 315 -8.05 -1.23 -12.62
C GLU A 315 -7.74 -0.72 -11.21
N ILE A 316 -6.46 -0.69 -10.86
CA ILE A 316 -5.95 -0.13 -9.60
C ILE A 316 -5.03 1.06 -9.89
N SER A 317 -5.10 2.08 -9.04
CA SER A 317 -4.32 3.32 -9.16
C SER A 317 -3.37 3.56 -7.99
N GLU A 318 -3.37 2.67 -7.00
CA GLU A 318 -2.57 2.84 -5.80
C GLU A 318 -1.89 1.51 -5.46
N LEU A 319 -0.58 1.58 -5.27
CA LEU A 319 0.25 0.53 -4.71
C LEU A 319 0.93 1.06 -3.46
N PHE A 320 1.50 0.16 -2.67
CA PHE A 320 2.43 0.54 -1.63
C PHE A 320 3.59 -0.45 -1.55
N VAL A 321 4.73 0.03 -1.06
CA VAL A 321 5.90 -0.78 -0.74
C VAL A 321 6.22 -0.67 0.74
N LEU A 322 6.99 -1.66 1.23
CA LEU A 322 7.51 -1.68 2.58
C LEU A 322 9.03 -1.50 2.49
N GLU A 323 9.51 -0.28 2.76
CA GLU A 323 10.92 0.07 2.70
C GLU A 323 11.38 0.81 3.95
N ASN A 324 12.69 0.86 4.20
CA ASN A 324 13.22 1.64 5.31
C ASN A 324 13.21 3.11 4.94
N ASP A 325 12.70 3.94 5.85
CA ASP A 325 12.67 5.39 5.66
C ASP A 325 14.09 5.94 5.46
N ALA A 326 14.17 7.01 4.69
CA ALA A 326 15.41 7.56 4.17
C ALA A 326 15.41 9.08 4.34
N ALA A 327 16.25 9.59 5.24
CA ALA A 327 16.42 11.03 5.42
C ALA A 327 17.91 11.39 5.48
N GLY A 328 18.22 12.64 5.13
CA GLY A 328 19.55 13.20 4.92
C GLY A 328 20.50 12.97 6.08
N TYR A 329 20.81 13.93 6.92
CA TYR A 329 21.78 13.85 8.01
C TYR A 329 21.29 13.00 9.21
N GLN A 330 20.67 11.85 8.94
CA GLN A 330 20.11 10.93 9.92
C GLN A 330 21.20 9.95 10.41
N TYR A 331 22.05 10.42 11.30
CA TYR A 331 23.14 9.63 11.89
C TYR A 331 22.70 8.69 13.01
N ALA A 332 21.42 8.73 13.40
CA ALA A 332 20.84 7.90 14.43
C ALA A 332 19.51 7.30 13.97
N PRO A 333 19.08 6.16 14.53
CA PRO A 333 17.81 5.55 14.18
C PRO A 333 16.66 6.52 14.42
N ALA A 334 15.75 6.62 13.45
CA ALA A 334 14.51 7.38 13.56
C ALA A 334 13.44 6.74 12.67
N GLY A 335 12.19 7.18 12.83
CA GLY A 335 11.07 6.64 12.08
C GLY A 335 10.79 5.16 12.37
N TYR A 336 10.08 4.53 11.44
CA TYR A 336 9.69 3.12 11.51
C TYR A 336 10.34 2.31 10.40
N SER A 337 10.64 1.06 10.72
CA SER A 337 11.28 0.13 9.80
C SER A 337 10.44 -1.14 9.67
N PRO A 338 9.83 -1.42 8.50
CA PRO A 338 9.73 -0.52 7.34
C PRO A 338 8.67 0.58 7.52
N ALA A 339 8.84 1.69 6.81
CA ALA A 339 7.78 2.62 6.47
C ALA A 339 6.87 2.05 5.36
N VAL A 340 5.68 2.62 5.22
CA VAL A 340 4.72 2.29 4.15
C VAL A 340 4.77 3.44 3.15
N GLU A 341 5.42 3.25 2.01
CA GLU A 341 5.45 4.26 0.94
C GLU A 341 4.34 3.98 -0.07
N MET A 342 3.48 4.97 -0.30
CA MET A 342 2.43 4.92 -1.30
C MET A 342 2.93 5.32 -2.68
N ILE A 343 2.61 4.52 -3.69
CA ILE A 343 2.82 4.86 -5.09
C ILE A 343 1.44 5.11 -5.71
N ARG A 344 1.17 6.37 -6.03
CA ARG A 344 -0.10 6.78 -6.64
C ARG A 344 0.09 6.97 -8.13
N PHE A 345 -0.66 6.22 -8.91
CA PHE A 345 -0.66 6.28 -10.35
C PHE A 345 -1.85 7.10 -10.86
N PHE A 346 -1.67 7.76 -12.00
CA PHE A 346 -2.74 8.35 -12.77
C PHE A 346 -2.87 7.67 -14.15
N SER A 347 -4.03 7.82 -14.77
CA SER A 347 -4.28 7.41 -16.15
C SER A 347 -5.19 8.42 -16.83
N GLU A 348 -4.67 9.13 -17.83
CA GLU A 348 -5.35 10.22 -18.53
C GLU A 348 -5.47 9.88 -20.02
N THR A 349 -6.68 9.92 -20.57
CA THR A 349 -6.92 9.67 -22.00
C THR A 349 -6.74 10.99 -22.77
N ILE A 350 -5.60 11.15 -23.45
CA ILE A 350 -5.21 12.38 -24.16
C ILE A 350 -5.84 12.45 -25.56
N ALA A 351 -6.00 11.30 -26.21
CA ALA A 351 -6.70 11.17 -27.48
C ALA A 351 -7.48 9.83 -27.50
N PRO A 352 -8.42 9.61 -28.44
CA PRO A 352 -9.28 8.41 -28.44
C PRO A 352 -8.55 7.07 -28.34
N ASP A 353 -7.31 6.99 -28.83
CA ASP A 353 -6.46 5.81 -28.81
C ASP A 353 -5.20 5.98 -27.97
N LEU A 354 -5.02 7.10 -27.25
CA LEU A 354 -3.82 7.44 -26.52
C LEU A 354 -4.11 7.72 -25.05
N THR A 355 -3.54 6.90 -24.18
CA THR A 355 -3.56 7.09 -22.74
C THR A 355 -2.14 7.36 -22.24
N LEU A 356 -2.00 8.40 -21.42
CA LEU A 356 -0.80 8.68 -20.64
C LEU A 356 -1.03 8.20 -19.21
N CYS A 357 -0.04 7.53 -18.64
CA CYS A 357 -0.03 7.17 -17.23
C CYS A 357 1.29 7.61 -16.59
N GLY A 358 1.31 7.69 -15.27
CA GLY A 358 2.52 7.97 -14.47
C GLY A 358 2.24 7.72 -12.99
N PRO A 359 3.28 7.65 -12.13
CA PRO A 359 4.72 7.55 -12.42
C PRO A 359 5.20 6.08 -12.51
N PRO A 360 6.31 5.76 -13.20
CA PRO A 360 7.00 6.58 -14.20
C PRO A 360 6.14 6.74 -15.46
N VAL A 361 6.49 7.62 -16.38
CA VAL A 361 5.66 7.88 -17.56
C VAL A 361 5.50 6.63 -18.43
N ALA A 362 4.24 6.27 -18.68
CA ALA A 362 3.88 5.24 -19.64
C ALA A 362 2.87 5.77 -20.64
N LEU A 363 2.93 5.25 -21.86
CA LEU A 363 1.98 5.54 -22.91
C LEU A 363 1.34 4.24 -23.36
N ARG A 364 0.03 4.28 -23.56
CA ARG A 364 -0.71 3.22 -24.23
C ARG A 364 -1.36 3.78 -25.48
N ARG A 365 -1.00 3.22 -26.64
CA ARG A 365 -1.62 3.49 -27.94
C ARG A 365 -2.36 2.26 -28.44
N GLY A 366 -3.68 2.24 -28.24
CA GLY A 366 -4.49 1.05 -28.45
C GLY A 366 -4.03 -0.13 -27.58
N ASN A 367 -3.40 -1.14 -28.22
CA ASN A 367 -2.85 -2.32 -27.54
C ASN A 367 -1.32 -2.24 -27.31
N ASP A 368 -0.63 -1.27 -27.92
CA ASP A 368 0.80 -1.07 -27.73
C ASP A 368 1.03 -0.24 -26.46
N SER A 369 1.91 -0.70 -25.57
CA SER A 369 2.34 0.05 -24.37
C SER A 369 3.85 0.30 -24.41
N SER A 370 4.28 1.52 -24.06
CA SER A 370 5.68 1.89 -23.90
C SER A 370 5.91 2.57 -22.55
N PHE A 371 7.00 2.23 -21.89
CA PHE A 371 7.40 2.82 -20.61
C PHE A 371 8.66 3.65 -20.82
N SER A 372 8.71 4.83 -20.22
CA SER A 372 9.93 5.62 -20.09
C SER A 372 10.29 5.69 -18.60
N ARG A 373 11.40 5.08 -18.22
CA ARG A 373 11.86 5.09 -16.82
C ARG A 373 12.48 6.43 -16.43
N ASP A 374 13.09 7.11 -17.41
CA ASP A 374 13.80 8.37 -17.20
C ASP A 374 12.87 9.58 -17.09
N LEU A 375 11.56 9.36 -17.30
CA LEU A 375 10.55 10.40 -17.20
C LEU A 375 9.57 10.02 -16.10
N SER A 376 9.40 10.92 -15.13
CA SER A 376 8.38 10.80 -14.11
C SER A 376 7.40 11.95 -14.26
N LEU A 377 6.12 11.63 -14.23
CA LEU A 377 5.07 12.62 -13.96
C LEU A 377 4.32 12.09 -12.76
N SER A 378 4.18 12.93 -11.75
CA SER A 378 3.42 12.61 -10.56
C SER A 378 1.92 12.79 -10.80
N ARG A 379 1.57 13.68 -11.74
CA ARG A 379 0.20 13.97 -12.19
C ARG A 379 0.21 14.71 -13.53
N VAL A 380 -0.98 15.01 -14.03
CA VAL A 380 -1.19 15.90 -15.18
C VAL A 380 -1.92 17.15 -14.69
N SER A 381 -1.24 18.30 -14.68
CA SER A 381 -1.88 19.58 -14.35
C SER A 381 -2.61 20.18 -15.55
N SER A 382 -2.07 19.96 -16.76
CA SER A 382 -2.62 20.50 -17.99
C SER A 382 -2.09 19.76 -19.23
N ILE A 383 -2.92 19.74 -20.28
CA ILE A 383 -2.57 19.16 -21.58
C ILE A 383 -2.95 20.16 -22.66
N LYS A 384 -2.04 20.39 -23.61
CA LYS A 384 -2.29 21.20 -24.79
C LYS A 384 -1.86 20.49 -26.06
N ARG A 385 -2.72 20.47 -27.08
CA ARG A 385 -2.31 20.10 -28.44
C ARG A 385 -1.53 21.24 -29.10
N VAL A 386 -0.38 20.92 -29.64
CA VAL A 386 0.51 21.80 -30.43
C VAL A 386 0.73 21.20 -31.82
N GLU A 387 1.47 21.89 -32.68
CA GLU A 387 1.88 21.32 -33.97
C GLU A 387 2.75 20.07 -33.72
N GLY A 388 2.36 18.95 -34.33
CA GLY A 388 3.11 17.70 -34.26
C GLY A 388 2.92 16.86 -32.99
N GLY A 389 2.18 17.34 -31.97
CA GLY A 389 2.01 16.59 -30.72
C GLY A 389 1.23 17.28 -29.60
N TRP A 390 1.57 16.94 -28.37
CA TRP A 390 0.98 17.49 -27.15
C TRP A 390 2.06 17.97 -26.19
N LEU A 391 1.78 19.07 -25.49
CA LEU A 391 2.48 19.49 -24.28
C LEU A 391 1.68 19.01 -23.07
N ILE A 392 2.38 18.40 -22.11
CA ILE A 392 1.79 17.85 -20.89
C ILE A 392 2.59 18.43 -19.73
N ALA A 393 1.96 19.20 -18.86
CA ALA A 393 2.63 19.76 -17.70
C ALA A 393 2.33 18.96 -16.42
N ASP A 394 3.35 18.84 -15.58
CA ASP A 394 3.24 18.52 -14.17
C ASP A 394 3.78 19.69 -13.35
N GLY A 395 2.86 20.36 -12.64
CA GLY A 395 3.14 21.56 -11.86
C GLY A 395 2.53 22.85 -12.44
N PRO A 396 2.84 24.00 -11.83
CA PRO A 396 3.76 24.16 -10.71
C PRO A 396 3.25 23.49 -9.41
N TYR A 397 4.15 22.95 -8.58
CA TYR A 397 3.84 22.35 -7.28
C TYR A 397 4.91 22.69 -6.24
N LEU A 398 4.55 22.61 -4.96
CA LEU A 398 5.49 22.76 -3.85
C LEU A 398 6.05 21.40 -3.44
N GLY A 399 7.35 21.19 -3.59
CA GLY A 399 8.07 19.99 -3.17
C GLY A 399 9.31 20.33 -2.34
N SER A 400 10.21 19.36 -2.16
CA SER A 400 11.52 19.54 -1.52
C SER A 400 12.66 19.25 -2.50
N ALA A 401 13.80 19.93 -2.33
CA ALA A 401 15.00 19.74 -3.17
C ALA A 401 15.62 18.34 -3.06
N SER A 402 15.40 17.68 -1.94
CA SER A 402 15.80 16.30 -1.73
C SER A 402 14.62 15.54 -1.15
N ARG A 403 14.35 14.36 -1.68
CA ARG A 403 13.43 13.38 -1.08
C ARG A 403 13.93 12.96 0.32
N PHE A 404 15.24 12.87 0.48
CA PHE A 404 15.91 12.58 1.74
C PHE A 404 15.95 13.80 2.67
N GLY A 405 14.92 14.65 2.72
CA GLY A 405 15.01 15.97 3.33
C GLY A 405 15.59 16.00 4.76
N SER A 406 16.85 16.45 4.92
CA SER A 406 17.35 17.09 6.14
C SER A 406 18.69 17.82 5.89
N GLY A 407 19.03 18.79 6.73
CA GLY A 407 20.14 19.75 6.58
C GLY A 407 19.68 21.17 6.16
N ALA A 408 20.55 22.19 6.23
CA ALA A 408 20.20 23.60 5.99
C ALA A 408 19.60 23.91 4.60
N CYS A 409 19.77 23.00 3.63
CA CYS A 409 19.16 23.12 2.29
C CYS A 409 18.39 21.86 1.83
N GLY A 410 18.32 20.79 2.64
CA GLY A 410 17.70 19.50 2.25
C GLY A 410 16.18 19.49 2.32
N ALA A 411 15.59 20.37 3.14
CA ALA A 411 14.16 20.59 3.27
C ALA A 411 13.72 21.96 2.71
N CYS A 412 14.57 22.62 1.91
CA CYS A 412 14.16 23.88 1.28
C CYS A 412 12.97 23.61 0.37
N PRO A 413 11.83 24.29 0.58
CA PRO A 413 10.71 24.17 -0.33
C PRO A 413 11.15 24.64 -1.71
N LEU A 414 10.75 23.90 -2.74
CA LEU A 414 10.93 24.30 -4.13
C LEU A 414 9.60 24.34 -4.86
N ILE A 415 9.56 25.17 -5.89
CA ILE A 415 8.53 25.09 -6.92
C ILE A 415 9.08 24.18 -8.01
N GLY A 416 8.45 23.02 -8.23
CA GLY A 416 8.77 22.15 -9.36
C GLY A 416 7.84 22.41 -10.53
N LEU A 417 8.38 22.43 -11.76
CA LEU A 417 7.59 22.40 -13.00
C LEU A 417 8.31 21.55 -14.04
N GLN A 418 7.59 20.59 -14.60
CA GLN A 418 8.03 19.83 -15.76
C GLN A 418 6.97 19.90 -16.86
N VAL A 419 7.41 20.07 -18.11
CA VAL A 419 6.58 19.96 -19.30
C VAL A 419 7.20 18.93 -20.23
N LEU A 420 6.42 17.91 -20.58
CA LEU A 420 6.79 16.93 -21.59
C LEU A 420 6.18 17.32 -22.94
N TYR A 421 6.94 17.08 -23.99
CA TYR A 421 6.41 16.99 -25.34
C TYR A 421 6.16 15.52 -25.69
N LEU A 422 4.96 15.24 -26.19
CA LEU A 422 4.54 13.94 -26.67
C LEU A 422 4.20 14.04 -28.17
N PRO A 423 4.99 13.43 -29.06
CA PRO A 423 4.69 13.42 -30.49
C PRO A 423 3.31 12.82 -30.80
N GLU A 424 2.61 13.35 -31.80
CA GLU A 424 1.31 12.85 -32.26
C GLU A 424 1.44 11.44 -32.85
N THR A 425 2.54 11.20 -33.58
CA THR A 425 2.91 9.91 -34.16
C THR A 425 3.59 8.99 -33.14
N LYS A 426 3.95 7.76 -33.56
CA LYS A 426 4.80 6.89 -32.74
C LYS A 426 6.11 7.62 -32.41
N GLY A 427 6.43 7.75 -31.14
CA GLY A 427 7.59 8.47 -30.61
C GLY A 427 7.61 8.36 -29.08
N GLN A 428 8.80 8.50 -28.48
CA GLN A 428 8.93 8.59 -27.02
C GLN A 428 8.59 10.02 -26.58
N PRO A 429 7.95 10.20 -25.41
CA PRO A 429 7.87 11.51 -24.81
C PRO A 429 9.29 12.04 -24.52
N SER A 430 9.44 13.36 -24.53
CA SER A 430 10.70 14.04 -24.21
C SER A 430 10.43 15.21 -23.27
N VAL A 431 11.41 15.58 -22.45
CA VAL A 431 11.32 16.79 -21.63
C VAL A 431 11.41 18.02 -22.54
N ALA A 432 10.36 18.82 -22.58
CA ALA A 432 10.34 20.11 -23.27
C ALA A 432 10.81 21.25 -22.36
N PHE A 433 10.54 21.12 -21.05
CA PHE A 433 10.98 22.02 -20.00
C PHE A 433 11.05 21.25 -18.67
N ALA A 434 12.06 21.51 -17.85
CA ALA A 434 12.10 21.05 -16.47
C ALA A 434 12.93 22.04 -15.68
N ASP A 435 12.36 22.57 -14.60
CA ASP A 435 13.06 23.47 -13.71
C ASP A 435 12.51 23.37 -12.29
N ALA A 436 13.33 23.77 -11.33
CA ALA A 436 12.99 23.79 -9.92
C ALA A 436 13.56 25.04 -9.25
N TRP A 437 12.69 25.81 -8.61
CA TRP A 437 13.08 27.08 -7.99
C TRP A 437 13.00 27.01 -6.47
N LEU A 438 14.09 27.39 -5.79
CA LEU A 438 14.15 27.44 -4.34
C LEU A 438 13.28 28.56 -3.76
N ILE A 439 12.59 28.24 -2.68
CA ILE A 439 11.90 29.21 -1.81
C ILE A 439 12.58 29.16 -0.45
N GLU A 440 13.21 30.25 -0.07
CA GLU A 440 13.85 30.47 1.22
C GLU A 440 13.22 31.70 1.85
N ASP A 441 12.82 31.57 3.12
CA ASP A 441 12.24 32.70 3.85
C ASP A 441 13.34 33.70 4.22
N GLU A 442 13.08 35.00 4.05
CA GLU A 442 14.08 36.06 4.28
C GLU A 442 14.55 36.12 5.75
N ASP A 443 13.78 35.56 6.69
CA ASP A 443 14.05 35.61 8.13
C ASP A 443 15.06 34.57 8.62
N ILE A 444 15.44 33.56 7.82
CA ILE A 444 16.23 32.40 8.27
C ILE A 444 17.73 32.55 8.00
N THR A 445 18.10 33.30 6.97
CA THR A 445 19.49 33.49 6.53
C THR A 445 19.86 34.97 6.62
N GLU A 446 21.00 35.29 7.21
CA GLU A 446 21.53 36.66 7.43
C GLU A 446 21.70 37.48 6.12
N GLY A 447 20.59 37.88 5.47
CA GLY A 447 20.57 38.71 4.28
C GLY A 447 20.66 38.00 2.92
N LEU A 448 20.52 36.66 2.85
CA LEU A 448 20.53 35.90 1.59
C LEU A 448 19.23 35.10 1.45
N GLY A 449 18.15 35.76 1.04
CA GLY A 449 16.88 35.11 0.71
C GLY A 449 16.76 34.83 -0.78
N ARG A 450 16.28 33.63 -1.13
CA ARG A 450 15.85 33.25 -2.49
C ARG A 450 14.35 33.04 -2.50
N ASN A 451 13.64 33.54 -3.49
CA ASN A 451 12.20 33.29 -3.60
C ASN A 451 11.83 33.14 -5.07
N ALA A 452 10.73 32.45 -5.35
CA ALA A 452 10.30 32.22 -6.70
C ALA A 452 8.77 32.28 -6.82
N ARG A 453 8.30 32.75 -7.97
CA ARG A 453 6.91 32.61 -8.40
C ARG A 453 6.90 32.10 -9.82
N VAL A 454 5.99 31.20 -10.14
CA VAL A 454 5.90 30.58 -11.46
C VAL A 454 4.47 30.65 -11.93
N GLN A 455 4.29 31.08 -13.18
CA GLN A 455 3.01 31.08 -13.87
C GLN A 455 3.18 30.41 -15.24
N VAL A 456 2.27 29.49 -15.54
CA VAL A 456 2.16 28.85 -16.85
C VAL A 456 0.94 29.44 -17.56
N SER A 457 1.06 29.77 -18.85
CA SER A 457 -0.07 30.28 -19.64
C SER A 457 -1.13 29.20 -19.85
N ASP A 458 -2.39 29.59 -20.04
CA ASP A 458 -3.50 28.64 -20.27
C ASP A 458 -3.30 27.75 -21.52
N ASP A 459 -2.54 28.24 -22.49
CA ASP A 459 -2.21 27.50 -23.70
C ASP A 459 -0.89 26.72 -23.62
N LEU A 460 -0.24 26.70 -22.45
CA LEU A 460 1.05 26.04 -22.20
C LEU A 460 2.17 26.43 -23.17
N THR A 461 2.09 27.59 -23.84
CA THR A 461 3.15 28.05 -24.75
C THR A 461 4.12 29.00 -24.08
N THR A 462 3.80 29.51 -22.89
CA THR A 462 4.64 30.44 -22.15
C THR A 462 4.72 30.06 -20.67
N ILE A 463 5.93 29.99 -20.15
CA ILE A 463 6.22 29.88 -18.71
C ILE A 463 6.87 31.20 -18.29
N THR A 464 6.38 31.81 -17.22
CA THR A 464 6.98 33.00 -16.62
C THR A 464 7.38 32.70 -15.19
N ALA A 465 8.68 32.78 -14.91
CA ALA A 465 9.23 32.71 -13.58
C ALA A 465 9.61 34.12 -13.11
N TRP A 466 9.37 34.40 -11.84
CA TRP A 466 9.92 35.56 -11.15
C TRP A 466 10.85 35.03 -10.07
N GLU A 467 12.13 35.31 -10.20
CA GLU A 467 13.16 34.90 -9.26
C GLU A 467 13.59 36.11 -8.45
N GLY A 468 13.49 36.00 -7.13
CA GLY A 468 13.88 37.00 -6.17
C GLY A 468 15.18 36.58 -5.49
N GLU A 469 16.18 37.44 -5.53
CA GLU A 469 17.43 37.27 -4.79
C GLU A 469 17.66 38.51 -3.93
N THR A 470 18.10 38.32 -2.69
CA THR A 470 18.57 39.41 -1.83
C THR A 470 20.10 39.40 -1.85
N PRO A 471 20.75 40.33 -2.59
CA PRO A 471 22.20 40.47 -2.56
C PRO A 471 22.70 40.75 -1.13
N ALA A 472 23.91 40.29 -0.82
CA ALA A 472 24.52 40.45 0.51
C ALA A 472 24.61 41.91 1.01
N ASP A 473 24.64 42.89 0.11
CA ASP A 473 24.69 44.32 0.41
C ASP A 473 23.34 45.04 0.25
N ALA A 474 22.29 44.33 -0.18
CA ALA A 474 20.97 44.88 -0.41
C ALA A 474 20.06 44.73 0.82
N ARG A 475 19.20 45.74 1.04
CA ARG A 475 18.14 45.67 2.07
C ARG A 475 16.81 45.15 1.52
N LYS A 476 16.75 44.82 0.24
CA LYS A 476 15.53 44.44 -0.48
C LYS A 476 15.85 43.41 -1.54
N MET A 477 14.98 42.41 -1.65
CA MET A 477 14.97 41.45 -2.74
C MET A 477 14.82 42.16 -4.09
N ILE A 478 15.71 41.82 -5.02
CA ILE A 478 15.65 42.23 -6.42
C ILE A 478 14.99 41.08 -7.18
N TRP A 479 13.95 41.38 -7.94
CA TRP A 479 13.23 40.39 -8.71
C TRP A 479 13.57 40.48 -10.19
N THR A 480 13.77 39.32 -10.80
CA THR A 480 13.99 39.13 -12.22
C THR A 480 12.84 38.31 -12.78
N ARG A 481 12.17 38.83 -13.82
CA ARG A 481 11.17 38.07 -14.59
C ARG A 481 11.86 37.39 -15.76
N ILE A 482 11.80 36.07 -15.81
CA ILE A 482 12.29 35.24 -16.90
C ILE A 482 11.07 34.65 -17.62
N ARG A 483 11.02 34.78 -18.94
CA ARG A 483 9.97 34.21 -19.78
C ARG A 483 10.56 33.17 -20.72
N GLN A 484 10.02 31.97 -20.65
CA GLN A 484 10.34 30.84 -21.49
C GLN A 484 9.17 30.63 -22.47
N CYS A 485 9.45 30.59 -23.77
CA CYS A 485 8.46 30.40 -24.82
C CYS A 485 8.68 29.06 -25.52
N TYR A 486 7.61 28.34 -25.82
CA TYR A 486 7.66 27.12 -26.62
C TYR A 486 8.05 27.43 -28.07
N ASP A 487 9.11 26.79 -28.57
CA ASP A 487 9.49 26.80 -29.99
C ASP A 487 8.95 25.52 -30.68
N PRO A 488 7.98 25.64 -31.61
CA PRO A 488 7.45 24.51 -32.35
C PRO A 488 8.47 23.75 -33.22
N SER A 489 9.61 24.37 -33.55
CA SER A 489 10.63 23.77 -34.42
C SER A 489 11.58 22.83 -33.66
N THR A 490 11.86 23.13 -32.40
CA THR A 490 12.69 22.30 -31.51
C THR A 490 11.86 21.47 -30.54
N HIS A 491 10.59 21.83 -30.36
CA HIS A 491 9.68 21.31 -29.33
C HIS A 491 10.20 21.53 -27.89
N LEU A 492 11.04 22.55 -27.68
CA LEU A 492 11.59 22.93 -26.40
C LEU A 492 11.07 24.31 -25.97
N PHE A 493 11.19 24.62 -24.69
CA PHE A 493 11.04 25.98 -24.20
C PHE A 493 12.39 26.70 -24.22
N GLU A 494 12.41 27.91 -24.77
CA GLU A 494 13.59 28.75 -24.87
C GLU A 494 13.34 30.12 -24.23
N GLU A 495 14.37 30.73 -23.67
CA GLU A 495 14.25 32.05 -23.07
C GLU A 495 13.93 33.08 -24.16
N CYS A 496 12.77 33.73 -24.03
CA CYS A 496 12.27 34.71 -24.98
C CYS A 496 12.12 36.11 -24.37
N GLY A 497 12.50 36.28 -23.10
CA GLY A 497 12.59 37.59 -22.46
C GLY A 497 13.02 37.53 -21.00
N GLN A 498 13.81 38.52 -20.60
CA GLN A 498 14.26 38.72 -19.23
C GLN A 498 14.12 40.21 -18.85
N GLU A 499 13.62 40.50 -17.65
CA GLU A 499 13.49 41.86 -17.12
C GLU A 499 13.81 41.92 -15.63
N GLU A 500 14.78 42.75 -15.26
CA GLU A 500 15.19 42.97 -13.86
C GLU A 500 14.40 44.11 -13.19
N GLY A 501 14.35 44.12 -11.86
CA GLY A 501 13.71 45.19 -11.08
C GLY A 501 12.19 45.20 -11.18
N VAL A 502 11.60 44.06 -11.53
CA VAL A 502 10.14 43.91 -11.67
C VAL A 502 9.45 43.74 -10.32
N THR A 503 8.12 43.89 -10.30
CA THR A 503 7.31 43.46 -9.15
C THR A 503 6.64 42.12 -9.47
N PRO A 504 6.85 41.06 -8.67
CA PRO A 504 6.24 39.77 -8.92
C PRO A 504 4.73 39.78 -8.63
N PRO A 505 3.90 38.97 -9.31
CA PRO A 505 2.46 38.88 -9.07
C PRO A 505 2.17 38.20 -7.72
N ILE A 506 1.03 38.50 -7.08
CA ILE A 506 0.65 37.86 -5.80
C ILE A 506 0.73 36.33 -5.94
N GLN A 507 1.39 35.68 -4.98
CA GLN A 507 1.56 34.23 -5.01
C GLN A 507 0.20 33.54 -4.83
N VAL A 508 -0.15 32.70 -5.79
CA VAL A 508 -1.29 31.80 -5.68
C VAL A 508 -0.83 30.57 -4.89
N PRO A 509 -1.63 30.07 -3.93
CA PRO A 509 -1.32 28.82 -3.24
C PRO A 509 -1.07 27.71 -4.26
N LEU A 510 0.12 27.11 -4.18
CA LEU A 510 0.48 25.97 -5.02
C LEU A 510 0.07 24.68 -4.31
N PRO A 511 -0.44 23.68 -5.05
CA PRO A 511 -0.68 22.37 -4.47
C PRO A 511 0.65 21.72 -4.06
N PRO A 512 0.66 20.88 -3.01
CA PRO A 512 1.83 20.08 -2.68
C PRO A 512 2.17 19.09 -3.80
N ASP A 513 3.43 18.69 -3.85
CA ASP A 513 3.90 17.55 -4.63
C ASP A 513 3.19 16.29 -4.13
N PRO A 514 2.44 15.56 -4.98
CA PRO A 514 1.75 14.35 -4.55
C PRO A 514 2.70 13.19 -4.23
N SER A 515 3.99 13.31 -4.58
CA SER A 515 5.05 12.36 -4.25
C SER A 515 5.81 12.73 -2.97
N SER A 516 5.51 13.88 -2.37
CA SER A 516 6.01 14.25 -1.04
C SER A 516 5.16 13.56 0.03
N PRO A 517 5.78 12.89 1.02
CA PRO A 517 5.08 12.20 2.11
C PRO A 517 4.27 13.14 3.01
#